data_AF-A0A812MSM7-F1
#
_entry.id   AF-A0A812MSM7-F1
#
_cell.length_a   1.000
_cell.length_b   1.000
_cell.length_c   1.000
_cell.angle_alpha   90.00
_cell.angle_beta   90.00
_cell.angle_gamma   90.00
#
_symmetry.space_group_name_H-M   'P 1'
#
loop_
_entity.id
_entity.type
_entity.pdbx_description
1 polymer ?
#
loop_
_entity_poly.entity_id
_entity_poly.type
_entity_poly.pdbx_seq_one_letter_code
_entity_poly.pdbx_strand_id
1 'polypeptide(L)'
;MEDCMAASQGTFVKFCPAPVYSKIETGAYSISDLPLMELHGKGKKFKEFFQAVHDVTPAQQQQIREVMNSENPRLVDLPANACHLQLVIDSSANKVLKFYHASVPIAWGVVRVFCNDQPMIINYKIATNSDRVKCAFLHMLANIPGEQWLAQSLGQKVSTKAVKCSDKDGSSWDPSPEELRLGITFINEHAPLANGHNEQFLWGLLSVRDNETPIFGWPMHVVSRAWQNRSVGNSQAEPEHFFPLLLHDINETIVQKILPLVENSLGHHPIALARHYVNTRGPKGAVVGWRRSKQIDGFRERPGELHVPVLLDDPVPSRMNFEDLKSFLDVGETCLVDARYRAAKFVRNQTRILLNNEWNPEAEPDLQFHSQIGWADFKKMISTTFNDASMPHLMAILKRATVILAGSKAVYVHLASEHQSEIIHRFEGGGVTEDWLSTKHKAFFGYYKDGQYEKYKGFEAALGAEATFIGDLLASPEEKEYMKRGATYDSWAVEYGSSQDIQVPNLATPRSRPTPSAVSPLITSPPTKLHKKENVTNEDATMSQELNRLVDELDGDEEAARELRSDS
;
A
#
# COMPACT_ATOMS: atom_id res chain seq x y z
N MET A 1 35.18 20.52 19.21
CA MET A 1 34.07 20.26 18.25
C MET A 1 33.06 19.28 18.82
N GLU A 2 33.49 18.14 19.39
CA GLU A 2 32.59 17.15 20.01
C GLU A 2 31.70 17.75 21.11
N ASP A 3 32.26 18.58 22.00
CA ASP A 3 31.49 19.28 23.03
C ASP A 3 30.43 20.23 22.45
N CYS A 4 30.76 20.96 21.38
CA CYS A 4 29.80 21.83 20.67
C CYS A 4 28.71 21.01 19.97
N MET A 5 29.05 19.81 19.50
CA MET A 5 28.10 18.88 18.89
C MET A 5 27.20 18.20 19.93
N ALA A 6 27.67 18.03 21.16
CA ALA A 6 26.82 17.66 22.30
C ALA A 6 25.88 18.81 22.67
N ALA A 7 26.38 20.05 22.73
CA ALA A 7 25.59 21.26 22.99
C ALA A 7 24.57 21.56 21.87
N SER A 8 24.81 21.07 20.64
CA SER A 8 23.86 21.20 19.54
C SER A 8 22.68 20.21 19.62
N GLN A 9 22.72 19.24 20.53
CA GLN A 9 21.61 18.33 20.75
C GLN A 9 20.45 19.08 21.42
N GLY A 10 19.32 19.16 20.73
CA GLY A 10 18.13 19.84 21.26
C GLY A 10 18.18 21.37 21.14
N THR A 11 19.03 21.93 20.28
CA THR A 11 18.96 23.36 19.92
C THR A 11 18.47 23.55 18.48
N PHE A 12 18.01 24.75 18.17
CA PHE A 12 17.60 25.17 16.82
C PHE A 12 18.03 26.62 16.56
N VAL A 13 18.15 27.00 15.29
CA VAL A 13 18.51 28.36 14.90
C VAL A 13 17.26 29.25 14.93
N LYS A 14 17.31 30.33 15.72
CA LYS A 14 16.30 31.38 15.78
C LYS A 14 16.80 32.61 15.01
N PHE A 15 16.03 33.04 14.01
CA PHE A 15 16.33 34.23 13.23
C PHE A 15 15.68 35.47 13.85
N CYS A 16 16.43 36.55 13.96
CA CYS A 16 15.98 37.85 14.46
C CYS A 16 15.74 38.78 13.27
N PRO A 17 14.64 39.57 13.26
CA PRO A 17 14.36 40.53 12.18
C PRO A 17 15.44 41.61 12.01
N ALA A 18 16.13 41.96 13.11
CA ALA A 18 17.25 42.88 13.14
C ALA A 18 18.45 42.23 13.86
N PRO A 19 19.69 42.61 13.52
CA PRO A 19 20.87 42.17 14.26
C PRO A 19 20.78 42.57 15.73
N VAL A 20 21.02 41.62 16.62
CA VAL A 20 21.10 41.83 18.06
C VAL A 20 22.55 42.07 18.43
N TYR A 21 22.81 43.19 19.11
CA TYR A 21 24.12 43.49 19.67
C TYR A 21 24.35 42.68 20.95
N SER A 22 25.53 42.07 21.07
CA SER A 22 26.00 41.44 22.30
C SER A 22 27.49 41.70 22.49
N LYS A 23 27.90 41.81 23.75
CA LYS A 23 29.29 41.93 24.16
C LYS A 23 29.63 40.82 25.14
N ILE A 24 30.68 40.06 24.82
CA ILE A 24 31.11 38.88 25.57
C ILE A 24 32.49 39.19 26.15
N GLU A 25 32.57 39.31 27.47
CA GLU A 25 33.82 39.66 28.16
C GLU A 25 34.80 38.48 28.20
N THR A 26 34.28 37.27 28.41
CA THR A 26 35.05 36.03 28.48
C THR A 26 34.40 35.00 27.55
N GLY A 27 35.20 34.40 26.67
CA GLY A 27 34.74 33.41 25.71
C GLY A 27 35.71 32.22 25.64
N ALA A 28 35.20 31.07 25.19
CA ALA A 28 35.95 29.82 25.11
C ALA A 28 36.54 29.54 23.72
N TYR A 29 36.22 30.37 22.72
CA TYR A 29 36.62 30.18 21.33
C TYR A 29 37.13 31.49 20.73
N SER A 30 37.87 31.37 19.63
CA SER A 30 38.27 32.45 18.74
C SER A 30 37.67 32.27 17.34
N ILE A 31 37.75 33.30 16.49
CA ILE A 31 37.37 33.17 15.06
C ILE A 31 38.15 32.04 14.37
N SER A 32 39.38 31.77 14.80
CA SER A 32 40.23 30.71 14.24
C SER A 32 39.76 29.30 14.56
N ASP A 33 38.95 29.12 15.61
CA ASP A 33 38.43 27.80 16.00
C ASP A 33 37.19 27.41 15.19
N LEU A 34 36.58 28.36 14.47
CA LEU A 34 35.37 28.11 13.70
C LEU A 34 35.64 27.09 12.58
N PRO A 35 34.72 26.13 12.33
CA PRO A 35 34.87 25.09 11.31
C PRO A 35 34.65 25.65 9.89
N LEU A 36 35.42 26.66 9.52
CA LEU A 36 35.37 27.31 8.22
C LEU A 36 36.43 26.72 7.29
N MET A 37 36.09 26.59 6.02
CA MET A 37 37.02 26.19 4.97
C MET A 37 36.98 27.19 3.82
N GLU A 38 38.11 27.37 3.16
CA GLU A 38 38.19 28.18 1.94
C GLU A 38 37.31 27.59 0.85
N LEU A 39 36.60 28.49 0.14
CA LEU A 39 35.67 28.10 -0.89
C LEU A 39 36.37 28.07 -2.26
N HIS A 40 36.49 26.88 -2.85
CA HIS A 40 37.00 26.70 -4.20
C HIS A 40 35.90 26.19 -5.17
N GLY A 41 35.76 26.81 -6.34
CA GLY A 41 34.96 26.28 -7.45
C GLY A 41 34.16 27.32 -8.26
N LYS A 42 33.91 27.02 -9.54
CA LYS A 42 33.03 27.79 -10.45
C LYS A 42 31.61 27.20 -10.45
N GLY A 43 30.60 28.04 -10.68
CA GLY A 43 29.21 27.58 -10.93
C GLY A 43 28.32 27.32 -9.70
N LYS A 44 28.84 27.48 -8.47
CA LYS A 44 28.05 27.31 -7.25
C LYS A 44 27.30 28.60 -6.87
N LYS A 45 26.14 28.45 -6.24
CA LYS A 45 25.36 29.54 -5.62
C LYS A 45 25.30 29.31 -4.11
N PHE A 46 25.36 30.38 -3.32
CA PHE A 46 25.50 30.32 -1.86
C PHE A 46 24.45 31.16 -1.16
N LYS A 47 23.85 30.61 -0.09
CA LYS A 47 23.00 31.38 0.83
C LYS A 47 23.76 31.89 2.05
N GLU A 48 24.90 31.27 2.37
CA GLU A 48 25.72 31.59 3.55
C GLU A 48 27.19 31.53 3.18
N PHE A 49 27.94 32.58 3.53
CA PHE A 49 29.38 32.68 3.27
C PHE A 49 30.03 33.69 4.22
N PHE A 50 31.34 33.60 4.38
CA PHE A 50 32.08 34.31 5.42
C PHE A 50 33.37 34.95 4.89
N GLN A 51 33.83 36.01 5.55
CA GLN A 51 35.17 36.57 5.37
C GLN A 51 35.79 36.79 6.75
N ALA A 52 36.93 36.15 7.02
CA ALA A 52 37.74 36.47 8.19
C ALA A 52 38.77 37.53 7.80
N VAL A 53 38.73 38.69 8.46
CA VAL A 53 39.70 39.78 8.29
C VAL A 53 40.67 39.73 9.46
N HIS A 54 41.96 39.69 9.15
CA HIS A 54 43.05 39.64 10.12
C HIS A 54 43.63 41.03 10.37
N ASP A 55 44.39 41.15 11.47
CA ASP A 55 45.18 42.35 11.82
C ASP A 55 44.36 43.64 11.87
N VAL A 56 43.13 43.56 12.38
CA VAL A 56 42.21 44.71 12.45
C VAL A 56 42.61 45.60 13.62
N THR A 57 43.10 46.79 13.31
CA THR A 57 43.54 47.77 14.31
C THR A 57 42.39 48.26 15.20
N PRO A 58 42.66 48.71 16.43
CA PRO A 58 41.63 49.27 17.31
C PRO A 58 40.84 50.43 16.69
N ALA A 59 41.49 51.27 15.87
CA ALA A 59 40.84 52.36 15.14
C ALA A 59 39.81 51.84 14.12
N GLN A 60 40.15 50.77 13.39
CA GLN A 60 39.21 50.12 12.45
C GLN A 60 38.07 49.43 13.18
N GLN A 61 38.33 48.78 14.32
CA GLN A 61 37.27 48.20 15.16
C GLN A 61 36.30 49.27 15.65
N GLN A 62 36.82 50.44 16.05
CA GLN A 62 36.01 51.58 16.46
C GLN A 62 35.13 52.11 15.32
N GLN A 63 35.69 52.23 14.11
CA GLN A 63 34.91 52.62 12.94
C GLN A 63 33.79 51.61 12.63
N ILE A 64 34.04 50.30 12.78
CA ILE A 64 33.01 49.26 12.61
C ILE A 64 31.88 49.45 13.62
N ARG A 65 32.20 49.72 14.89
CA ARG A 65 31.19 49.97 15.93
C ARG A 65 30.32 51.17 15.58
N GLU A 66 30.92 52.28 15.16
CA GLU A 66 30.21 53.50 14.78
C GLU A 66 29.22 53.25 13.63
N VAL A 67 29.63 52.48 12.63
CA VAL A 67 28.77 52.11 11.50
C VAL A 67 27.63 51.20 11.95
N MET A 68 27.92 50.14 12.72
CA MET A 68 26.91 49.14 13.13
C MET A 68 25.89 49.69 14.13
N ASN A 69 26.27 50.70 14.91
CA ASN A 69 25.38 51.35 15.87
C ASN A 69 24.65 52.58 15.30
N SER A 70 24.86 52.92 14.02
CA SER A 70 24.12 54.00 13.37
C SER A 70 22.68 53.60 13.05
N GLU A 71 21.76 54.56 12.96
CA GLU A 71 20.33 54.30 12.66
C GLU A 71 20.10 53.57 11.33
N ASN A 72 21.03 53.70 10.39
CA ASN A 72 21.03 53.03 9.11
C ASN A 72 22.45 52.55 8.78
N PRO A 73 22.86 51.37 9.27
CA PRO A 73 24.18 50.83 8.95
C PRO A 73 24.26 50.63 7.44
N ARG A 74 24.95 51.55 6.74
CA ARG A 74 25.19 51.45 5.29
C ARG A 74 26.20 50.34 5.04
N LEU A 75 25.71 49.11 5.08
CA LEU A 75 26.48 47.91 4.77
C LEU A 75 26.59 47.86 3.24
N VAL A 76 27.76 48.25 2.71
CA VAL A 76 28.28 48.06 1.33
C VAL A 76 27.21 47.58 0.34
N ASP A 77 26.62 48.45 -0.50
CA ASP A 77 25.67 48.17 -1.61
C ASP A 77 25.19 46.71 -1.77
N LEU A 78 24.64 46.15 -0.69
CA LEU A 78 24.11 44.79 -0.70
C LEU A 78 22.82 44.89 -1.50
N PRO A 79 22.53 43.95 -2.41
CA PRO A 79 21.26 43.95 -3.12
C PRO A 79 20.13 44.03 -2.10
N ALA A 80 19.41 45.16 -2.14
CA ALA A 80 18.51 45.56 -1.06
C ALA A 80 17.52 44.43 -0.75
N ASN A 81 17.40 44.10 0.54
CA ASN A 81 16.52 43.07 1.11
C ASN A 81 16.86 41.60 0.80
N ALA A 82 17.93 41.32 0.04
CA ALA A 82 18.29 39.95 -0.34
C ALA A 82 19.43 39.33 0.49
N CYS A 83 20.25 40.15 1.16
CA CYS A 83 21.43 39.70 1.90
C CYS A 83 21.63 40.53 3.19
N HIS A 84 21.85 39.84 4.31
CA HIS A 84 22.11 40.42 5.62
C HIS A 84 23.55 40.17 6.02
N LEU A 85 24.24 41.21 6.50
CA LEU A 85 25.58 41.13 7.07
C LEU A 85 25.50 41.10 8.60
N GLN A 86 26.17 40.11 9.18
CA GLN A 86 26.40 39.94 10.60
C GLN A 86 27.90 40.08 10.88
N LEU A 87 28.27 40.66 12.01
CA LEU A 87 29.67 40.93 12.34
C LEU A 87 30.03 40.38 13.71
N VAL A 88 31.24 39.84 13.82
CA VAL A 88 31.87 39.45 15.08
C VAL A 88 33.27 40.05 15.12
N ILE A 89 33.56 40.85 16.14
CA ILE A 89 34.88 41.38 16.46
C ILE A 89 35.44 40.50 17.58
N ASP A 90 36.47 39.73 17.27
CA ASP A 90 37.20 38.92 18.24
C ASP A 90 38.29 39.77 18.90
N SER A 91 38.02 40.16 20.15
CA SER A 91 38.91 41.03 20.92
C SER A 91 40.19 40.34 21.35
N SER A 92 40.22 39.00 21.35
CA SER A 92 41.40 38.23 21.75
C SER A 92 42.41 38.08 20.61
N ALA A 93 41.94 38.09 19.36
CA ALA A 93 42.75 37.79 18.19
C ALA A 93 42.95 38.96 17.22
N ASN A 94 42.36 40.14 17.47
CA ASN A 94 42.31 41.27 16.54
C ASN A 94 41.75 40.87 15.15
N LYS A 95 40.72 40.01 15.15
CA LYS A 95 40.08 39.50 13.93
C LYS A 95 38.64 39.96 13.84
N VAL A 96 38.16 40.15 12.62
CA VAL A 96 36.75 40.42 12.36
C VAL A 96 36.20 39.37 11.43
N LEU A 97 35.11 38.74 11.82
CA LEU A 97 34.36 37.83 10.96
C LEU A 97 33.17 38.57 10.37
N LYS A 98 33.10 38.62 9.04
CA LYS A 98 31.91 39.02 8.29
C LYS A 98 31.13 37.78 7.92
N PHE A 99 29.89 37.70 8.36
CA PHE A 99 28.97 36.60 8.06
C PHE A 99 27.80 37.12 7.23
N TYR A 100 27.70 36.62 5.99
CA TYR A 100 26.62 36.97 5.07
C TYR A 100 25.55 35.89 5.03
N HIS A 101 24.29 36.29 5.14
CA HIS A 101 23.12 35.42 5.03
C HIS A 101 22.12 35.99 4.02
N ALA A 102 21.86 35.24 2.95
CA ALA A 102 21.00 35.67 1.86
C ALA A 102 19.70 34.86 1.78
N SER A 103 18.59 35.55 1.52
CA SER A 103 17.27 34.93 1.29
C SER A 103 17.25 34.13 -0.02
N VAL A 104 18.07 34.55 -0.99
CA VAL A 104 18.23 33.91 -2.31
C VAL A 104 19.69 33.46 -2.53
N PRO A 105 19.93 32.36 -3.27
CA PRO A 105 21.30 31.92 -3.58
C PRO A 105 22.08 32.95 -4.42
N ILE A 106 23.22 33.40 -3.92
CA ILE A 106 24.11 34.37 -4.56
C ILE A 106 25.18 33.65 -5.39
N ALA A 107 25.40 34.13 -6.62
CA ALA A 107 26.38 33.55 -7.53
C ALA A 107 27.83 33.75 -7.04
N TRP A 108 28.69 32.76 -7.29
CA TRP A 108 30.10 32.76 -6.91
C TRP A 108 30.86 34.06 -7.20
N GLY A 109 30.68 34.64 -8.39
CA GLY A 109 31.36 35.89 -8.75
C GLY A 109 31.04 37.06 -7.82
N VAL A 110 29.80 37.13 -7.33
CA VAL A 110 29.36 38.16 -6.39
C VAL A 110 29.87 37.87 -4.97
N VAL A 111 29.88 36.60 -4.56
CA VAL A 111 30.45 36.18 -3.26
C VAL A 111 31.92 36.57 -3.15
N ARG A 112 32.71 36.37 -4.22
CA ARG A 112 34.11 36.79 -4.28
C ARG A 112 34.29 38.29 -4.05
N VAL A 113 33.46 39.11 -4.70
CA VAL A 113 33.49 40.57 -4.54
C VAL A 113 33.18 40.97 -3.10
N PHE A 114 32.17 40.37 -2.46
CA PHE A 114 31.85 40.68 -1.07
C PHE A 114 32.94 40.29 -0.06
N CYS A 115 33.70 39.22 -0.36
CA CYS A 115 34.72 38.69 0.54
C CYS A 115 36.16 39.06 0.14
N ASN A 116 36.37 40.08 -0.70
CA ASN A 116 37.68 40.46 -1.24
C ASN A 116 38.51 39.25 -1.73
N ASP A 117 37.88 38.39 -2.54
CA ASP A 117 38.45 37.15 -3.09
C ASP A 117 38.85 36.06 -2.08
N GLN A 118 38.51 36.22 -0.79
CA GLN A 118 38.76 35.23 0.25
C GLN A 118 37.47 34.76 0.96
N PRO A 119 36.49 34.19 0.23
CA PRO A 119 35.28 33.66 0.84
C PRO A 119 35.54 32.31 1.53
N MET A 120 34.94 32.15 2.70
CA MET A 120 34.91 30.90 3.46
C MET A 120 33.48 30.37 3.58
N ILE A 121 33.34 29.07 3.84
CA ILE A 121 32.06 28.40 4.13
C ILE A 121 32.20 27.48 5.35
N ILE A 122 31.07 27.14 5.98
CA ILE A 122 31.04 26.11 7.02
C ILE A 122 31.41 24.75 6.38
N ASN A 123 32.35 24.04 6.99
CA ASN A 123 32.73 22.71 6.58
C ASN A 123 31.70 21.67 7.06
N TYR A 124 30.62 21.52 6.29
CA TYR A 124 29.57 20.54 6.57
C TYR A 124 30.04 19.07 6.46
N LYS A 125 31.25 18.78 5.95
CA LYS A 125 31.77 17.41 5.87
C LYS A 125 32.20 16.85 7.23
N ILE A 126 32.27 17.69 8.27
CA ILE A 126 32.70 17.30 9.61
C ILE A 126 31.68 16.36 10.29
N ALA A 127 30.41 16.37 9.88
CA ALA A 127 29.39 15.45 10.40
C ALA A 127 28.29 15.17 9.36
N THR A 128 27.57 14.07 9.54
CA THR A 128 26.48 13.64 8.65
C THR A 128 25.22 14.51 8.74
N ASN A 129 25.07 15.31 9.81
CA ASN A 129 23.88 16.13 10.06
C ASN A 129 24.22 17.63 9.95
N SER A 130 23.80 18.26 8.85
CA SER A 130 24.08 19.68 8.55
C SER A 130 23.52 20.65 9.60
N ASP A 131 22.35 20.36 10.18
CA ASP A 131 21.70 21.22 11.16
C ASP A 131 22.47 21.25 12.48
N ARG A 132 23.01 20.09 12.90
CA ARG A 132 23.86 20.01 14.09
C ARG A 132 25.18 20.75 13.91
N VAL A 133 25.78 20.67 12.72
CA VAL A 133 27.00 21.44 12.39
C VAL A 133 26.72 22.94 12.46
N LYS A 134 25.57 23.38 11.94
CA LYS A 134 25.17 24.79 11.99
C LYS A 134 24.88 25.28 13.42
N CYS A 135 24.19 24.49 14.22
CA CYS A 135 23.94 24.83 15.63
C CYS A 135 25.24 24.85 16.44
N ALA A 136 26.16 23.92 16.20
CA ALA A 136 27.47 23.91 16.83
C ALA A 136 28.34 25.11 16.40
N PHE A 137 28.29 25.50 15.12
CA PHE A 137 28.92 26.72 14.62
C PHE A 137 28.39 27.96 15.36
N LEU A 138 27.07 28.12 15.47
CA LEU A 138 26.47 29.25 16.19
C LEU A 138 26.76 29.21 17.70
N HIS A 139 26.90 28.02 18.29
CA HIS A 139 27.32 27.88 19.69
C HIS A 139 28.74 28.41 19.87
N MET A 140 29.67 28.04 19.00
CA MET A 140 31.04 28.56 19.03
C MET A 140 31.05 30.07 18.80
N LEU A 141 30.32 30.54 17.79
CA LEU A 141 30.20 31.96 17.44
C LEU A 141 29.71 32.78 18.65
N ALA A 142 28.65 32.35 19.32
CA ALA A 142 28.08 33.01 20.50
C ALA A 142 28.96 32.97 21.76
N ASN A 143 30.13 32.32 21.71
CA ASN A 143 31.08 32.20 22.80
C ASN A 143 32.49 32.73 22.42
N ILE A 144 32.59 33.54 21.36
CA ILE A 144 33.82 34.27 21.00
C ILE A 144 33.86 35.58 21.81
N PRO A 145 34.95 35.87 22.54
CA PRO A 145 35.06 37.11 23.31
C PRO A 145 35.16 38.33 22.39
N GLY A 146 34.43 39.38 22.74
CA GLY A 146 34.38 40.64 21.99
C GLY A 146 32.96 41.08 21.69
N GLU A 147 32.75 41.64 20.50
CA GLU A 147 31.48 42.31 20.15
C GLU A 147 30.85 41.68 18.93
N GLN A 148 29.54 41.48 18.98
CA GLN A 148 28.80 40.73 17.96
C GLN A 148 27.49 41.42 17.62
N TRP A 149 27.17 41.46 16.33
CA TRP A 149 25.88 41.90 15.78
C TRP A 149 25.30 40.76 14.95
N LEU A 150 24.46 39.94 15.59
CA LEU A 150 23.95 38.69 15.01
C LEU A 150 22.44 38.74 14.79
N ALA A 151 22.01 38.33 13.61
CA ALA A 151 20.60 38.12 13.27
C ALA A 151 20.19 36.64 13.47
N GLN A 152 21.08 35.81 14.02
CA GLN A 152 20.85 34.41 14.34
C GLN A 152 21.26 34.14 15.78
N SER A 153 20.44 33.39 16.50
CA SER A 153 20.70 32.94 17.87
C SER A 153 20.32 31.46 18.01
N LEU A 154 20.78 30.82 19.09
CA LEU A 154 20.35 29.47 19.43
C LEU A 154 19.12 29.52 20.33
N GLY A 155 18.05 28.87 19.91
CA GLY A 155 16.94 28.50 20.77
C GLY A 155 17.16 27.11 21.34
N GLN A 156 16.88 26.90 22.62
CA GLN A 156 16.71 25.55 23.14
C GLN A 156 15.35 25.03 22.67
N LYS A 157 15.31 23.83 22.10
CA LYS A 157 14.08 23.05 22.05
C LYS A 157 13.75 22.78 23.51
N VAL A 158 12.85 23.57 24.08
CA VAL A 158 12.19 23.20 25.31
C VAL A 158 11.62 21.83 25.03
N SER A 159 12.21 20.80 25.64
CA SER A 159 11.61 19.48 25.64
C SER A 159 10.20 19.71 26.14
N THR A 160 9.21 19.45 25.28
CA THR A 160 7.79 19.58 25.58
C THR A 160 7.32 18.67 26.73
N LYS A 161 8.27 18.09 27.49
CA LYS A 161 8.05 17.30 28.69
C LYS A 161 8.29 18.05 30.01
N ALA A 162 8.71 19.32 30.04
CA ALA A 162 9.04 19.98 31.31
C ALA A 162 8.70 21.49 31.43
N VAL A 163 7.57 21.94 30.86
CA VAL A 163 6.92 23.18 31.32
C VAL A 163 5.44 22.88 31.58
N LYS A 164 5.17 22.43 32.80
CA LYS A 164 3.89 22.60 33.48
C LYS A 164 4.13 23.63 34.61
N CYS A 165 3.09 24.44 34.86
CA CYS A 165 3.00 25.63 35.72
C CYS A 165 3.53 26.90 35.03
N SER A 166 2.69 27.86 34.63
CA SER A 166 1.41 28.29 35.20
C SER A 166 0.44 28.85 34.15
N ASP A 167 -0.83 28.63 34.44
CA ASP A 167 -2.04 29.30 33.94
C ASP A 167 -2.73 28.80 32.66
N LYS A 168 -3.75 27.97 32.94
CA LYS A 168 -4.99 27.65 32.20
C LYS A 168 -4.93 26.50 31.17
N ASP A 169 -5.46 25.36 31.61
CA ASP A 169 -6.14 24.30 30.86
C ASP A 169 -5.44 23.71 29.63
N GLY A 170 -4.25 23.14 29.84
CA GLY A 170 -3.64 22.18 28.92
C GLY A 170 -4.07 20.76 29.26
N SER A 171 -5.29 20.38 28.86
CA SER A 171 -5.73 18.98 28.80
C SER A 171 -4.68 18.18 28.04
N SER A 172 -4.02 17.21 28.69
CA SER A 172 -3.31 16.18 27.96
C SER A 172 -4.37 15.45 27.15
N TRP A 173 -4.37 15.64 25.83
CA TRP A 173 -5.30 14.95 24.93
C TRP A 173 -5.11 13.44 25.10
N ASP A 174 -6.02 12.85 25.88
CA ASP A 174 -6.08 11.44 26.25
C ASP A 174 -7.54 10.99 26.15
N PRO A 175 -8.12 11.04 24.93
CA PRO A 175 -9.52 10.71 24.73
C PRO A 175 -9.78 9.23 25.03
N SER A 176 -10.96 8.93 25.53
CA SER A 176 -11.37 7.54 25.73
C SER A 176 -11.48 6.78 24.40
N PRO A 177 -11.40 5.42 24.39
CA PRO A 177 -11.60 4.64 23.17
C PRO A 177 -12.94 4.90 22.46
N GLU A 178 -13.98 5.26 23.23
CA GLU A 178 -15.30 5.58 22.70
C GLU A 178 -15.31 6.97 22.04
N GLU A 179 -14.71 7.98 22.69
CA GLU A 179 -14.51 9.30 22.09
C GLU A 179 -13.71 9.21 20.79
N LEU A 180 -12.64 8.41 20.77
CA LEU A 180 -11.85 8.17 19.56
C LEU A 180 -12.71 7.60 18.43
N ARG A 181 -13.57 6.61 18.71
CA ARG A 181 -14.46 6.03 17.70
C ARG A 181 -15.47 7.05 17.19
N LEU A 182 -16.15 7.76 18.09
CA LEU A 182 -17.12 8.79 17.73
C LEU A 182 -16.48 9.90 16.90
N GLY A 183 -15.30 10.36 17.30
CA GLY A 183 -14.56 11.39 16.57
C GLY A 183 -14.09 10.94 15.19
N ILE A 184 -13.59 9.71 15.04
CA ILE A 184 -13.21 9.17 13.73
C ILE A 184 -14.44 8.95 12.84
N THR A 185 -15.54 8.42 13.37
CA THR A 185 -16.81 8.29 12.65
C THR A 185 -17.31 9.66 12.17
N PHE A 186 -17.30 10.67 13.05
CA PHE A 186 -17.67 12.03 12.69
C PHE A 186 -16.80 12.61 11.57
N ILE A 187 -15.47 12.43 11.64
CA ILE A 187 -14.55 12.85 10.57
C ILE A 187 -14.85 12.11 9.27
N ASN A 188 -15.17 10.81 9.32
CA ASN A 188 -15.48 10.00 8.14
C ASN A 188 -16.82 10.34 7.48
N GLU A 189 -17.78 10.84 8.25
CA GLU A 189 -19.09 11.21 7.75
C GLU A 189 -19.11 12.68 7.25
N HIS A 190 -18.49 13.60 8.00
CA HIS A 190 -18.75 15.04 7.85
C HIS A 190 -17.61 15.85 7.23
N ALA A 191 -16.35 15.38 7.29
CA ALA A 191 -15.25 16.13 6.69
C ALA A 191 -15.40 16.27 5.16
N PRO A 192 -14.95 17.35 4.53
CA PRO A 192 -14.90 17.42 3.07
C PRO A 192 -13.94 16.36 2.49
N LEU A 193 -14.20 15.85 1.29
CA LEU A 193 -13.37 14.80 0.67
C LEU A 193 -12.08 15.34 0.03
N ALA A 194 -12.08 16.61 -0.36
CA ALA A 194 -10.94 17.29 -0.98
C ALA A 194 -10.66 18.61 -0.26
N ASN A 195 -9.39 19.00 -0.18
CA ASN A 195 -8.99 20.30 0.37
C ASN A 195 -9.01 21.44 -0.68
N GLY A 196 -9.92 21.36 -1.66
CA GLY A 196 -10.13 22.45 -2.61
C GLY A 196 -10.48 23.72 -1.84
N HIS A 197 -9.90 24.86 -2.22
CA HIS A 197 -10.14 26.15 -1.56
C HIS A 197 -9.96 26.15 -0.03
N ASN A 198 -9.12 25.26 0.51
CA ASN A 198 -8.90 25.06 1.95
C ASN A 198 -10.13 24.59 2.75
N GLU A 199 -11.12 23.97 2.10
CA GLU A 199 -12.36 23.54 2.76
C GLU A 199 -12.13 22.53 3.90
N GLN A 200 -11.24 21.54 3.74
CA GLN A 200 -10.92 20.60 4.83
C GLN A 200 -10.22 21.30 6.00
N PHE A 201 -9.30 22.22 5.69
CA PHE A 201 -8.58 22.96 6.72
C PHE A 201 -9.54 23.86 7.53
N LEU A 202 -10.44 24.57 6.84
CA LEU A 202 -11.45 25.40 7.49
C LEU A 202 -12.43 24.54 8.32
N TRP A 203 -12.97 23.47 7.74
CA TRP A 203 -13.86 22.54 8.44
C TRP A 203 -13.21 21.99 9.72
N GLY A 204 -11.92 21.61 9.62
CA GLY A 204 -11.16 21.13 10.76
C GLY A 204 -11.03 22.15 11.87
N LEU A 205 -10.66 23.39 11.54
CA LEU A 205 -10.54 24.48 12.50
C LEU A 205 -11.86 24.83 13.18
N LEU A 206 -12.97 24.75 12.46
CA LEU A 206 -14.30 24.99 13.01
C LEU A 206 -14.71 23.84 13.93
N SER A 207 -14.58 22.60 13.47
CA SER A 207 -15.04 21.43 14.20
C SER A 207 -14.29 21.23 15.52
N VAL A 208 -12.96 21.39 15.55
CA VAL A 208 -12.21 21.25 16.82
C VAL A 208 -12.51 22.35 17.86
N ARG A 209 -13.19 23.43 17.45
CA ARG A 209 -13.60 24.55 18.33
C ARG A 209 -15.08 24.51 18.68
N ASP A 210 -15.84 23.67 18.01
CA ASP A 210 -17.27 23.52 18.21
C ASP A 210 -17.52 22.43 19.27
N ASN A 211 -18.07 22.84 20.41
CA ASN A 211 -18.34 21.98 21.56
C ASN A 211 -19.48 20.99 21.33
N GLU A 212 -20.24 21.14 20.25
CA GLU A 212 -21.26 20.18 19.82
C GLU A 212 -20.65 19.00 19.04
N THR A 213 -19.40 19.12 18.58
CA THR A 213 -18.77 18.06 17.79
C THR A 213 -18.03 17.05 18.68
N PRO A 214 -17.99 15.76 18.30
CA PRO A 214 -17.22 14.73 19.02
C PRO A 214 -15.71 14.94 19.01
N ILE A 215 -15.20 15.85 18.18
CA ILE A 215 -13.77 16.18 18.05
C ILE A 215 -13.40 17.52 18.68
N PHE A 216 -14.29 18.11 19.48
CA PHE A 216 -14.01 19.32 20.25
C PHE A 216 -12.73 19.16 21.07
N GLY A 217 -11.81 20.11 20.94
CA GLY A 217 -10.52 20.11 21.65
C GLY A 217 -9.50 19.09 21.13
N TRP A 218 -9.79 18.33 20.06
CA TRP A 218 -8.81 17.44 19.47
C TRP A 218 -7.64 18.23 18.83
N PRO A 219 -6.38 17.76 18.97
CA PRO A 219 -5.24 18.39 18.35
C PRO A 219 -5.37 18.42 16.83
N MET A 220 -5.12 19.58 16.24
CA MET A 220 -5.33 19.78 14.81
C MET A 220 -4.53 18.82 13.93
N HIS A 221 -3.33 18.41 14.37
CA HIS A 221 -2.49 17.46 13.65
C HIS A 221 -3.06 16.04 13.62
N VAL A 222 -3.86 15.65 14.63
CA VAL A 222 -4.55 14.35 14.67
C VAL A 222 -5.70 14.36 13.68
N VAL A 223 -6.56 15.37 13.76
CA VAL A 223 -7.71 15.52 12.86
C VAL A 223 -7.23 15.67 11.41
N SER A 224 -6.15 16.43 11.19
CA SER A 224 -5.53 16.58 9.87
C SER A 224 -5.03 15.27 9.29
N ARG A 225 -4.45 14.40 10.12
CA ARG A 225 -4.02 13.07 9.68
C ARG A 225 -5.22 12.17 9.38
N ALA A 226 -6.26 12.23 10.20
CA ALA A 226 -7.47 11.43 10.03
C ALA A 226 -8.20 11.76 8.71
N TRP A 227 -8.42 13.04 8.37
CA TRP A 227 -9.05 13.37 7.09
C TRP A 227 -8.11 13.19 5.90
N GLN A 228 -6.78 13.31 6.06
CA GLN A 228 -5.84 12.99 4.98
C GLN A 228 -5.93 11.51 4.65
N ASN A 229 -6.00 10.65 5.67
CA ASN A 229 -6.24 9.22 5.47
C ASN A 229 -7.59 8.97 4.79
N ARG A 230 -8.64 9.72 5.12
CA ARG A 230 -9.92 9.65 4.39
C ARG A 230 -9.81 10.06 2.93
N SER A 231 -9.15 11.19 2.66
CA SER A 231 -8.97 11.74 1.31
C SER A 231 -8.12 10.82 0.43
N VAL A 232 -7.08 10.21 1.00
CA VAL A 232 -6.24 9.19 0.33
C VAL A 232 -6.97 7.85 0.25
N GLY A 233 -7.81 7.51 1.23
CA GLY A 233 -8.67 6.32 1.24
C GLY A 233 -9.64 6.28 0.06
N ASN A 234 -10.10 7.43 -0.45
CA ASN A 234 -10.92 7.50 -1.67
C ASN A 234 -10.19 7.09 -2.95
N SER A 235 -8.86 6.91 -2.93
CA SER A 235 -8.12 6.30 -4.04
C SER A 235 -8.19 4.76 -4.04
N GLN A 236 -8.89 4.17 -3.05
CA GLN A 236 -8.95 2.75 -2.80
C GLN A 236 -10.33 2.20 -3.11
N ALA A 237 -10.37 0.97 -3.60
CA ALA A 237 -11.59 0.21 -3.74
C ALA A 237 -12.01 -0.30 -2.36
N GLU A 238 -13.00 0.32 -1.73
CA GLU A 238 -13.67 -0.25 -0.56
C GLU A 238 -14.50 -1.48 -0.97
N PRO A 239 -14.61 -2.50 -0.10
CA PRO A 239 -15.47 -3.64 -0.37
C PRO A 239 -16.94 -3.22 -0.28
N GLU A 240 -17.68 -3.53 -1.33
CA GLU A 240 -19.14 -3.51 -1.32
C GLU A 240 -19.64 -4.85 -0.79
N HIS A 241 -20.42 -4.82 0.29
CA HIS A 241 -20.88 -6.01 1.00
C HIS A 241 -22.29 -6.43 0.60
N PHE A 242 -23.00 -5.57 -0.15
CA PHE A 242 -24.33 -5.84 -0.63
C PHE A 242 -24.35 -6.03 -2.15
N PHE A 243 -25.03 -7.09 -2.59
CA PHE A 243 -25.39 -7.27 -3.99
C PHE A 243 -26.78 -7.90 -4.05
N PRO A 244 -27.74 -7.31 -4.79
CA PRO A 244 -29.15 -7.70 -4.71
C PRO A 244 -29.49 -8.97 -5.49
N LEU A 245 -28.58 -9.47 -6.32
CA LEU A 245 -28.80 -10.62 -7.19
C LEU A 245 -27.99 -11.85 -6.74
N LEU A 246 -28.53 -13.02 -7.07
CA LEU A 246 -27.95 -14.34 -6.83
C LEU A 246 -27.79 -15.09 -8.16
N LEU A 247 -27.15 -16.25 -8.15
CA LEU A 247 -27.06 -17.16 -9.30
C LEU A 247 -28.41 -17.50 -9.91
N HIS A 248 -29.44 -17.64 -9.07
CA HIS A 248 -30.83 -17.86 -9.51
C HIS A 248 -31.35 -16.75 -10.44
N ASP A 249 -30.76 -15.55 -10.37
CA ASP A 249 -31.19 -14.38 -11.12
C ASP A 249 -30.39 -14.19 -12.42
N ILE A 250 -29.43 -15.07 -12.70
CA ILE A 250 -28.61 -15.08 -13.92
C ILE A 250 -29.30 -15.94 -15.00
N ASN A 251 -29.01 -15.66 -16.27
CA ASN A 251 -29.51 -16.42 -17.41
C ASN A 251 -29.24 -17.92 -17.23
N GLU A 252 -30.26 -18.76 -17.45
CA GLU A 252 -30.20 -20.20 -17.22
C GLU A 252 -29.12 -20.89 -18.07
N THR A 253 -28.87 -20.40 -19.29
CA THR A 253 -27.78 -20.91 -20.15
C THR A 253 -26.42 -20.70 -19.49
N ILE A 254 -26.21 -19.55 -18.85
CA ILE A 254 -24.97 -19.28 -18.12
C ILE A 254 -24.85 -20.22 -16.93
N VAL A 255 -25.91 -20.34 -16.13
CA VAL A 255 -25.89 -21.15 -14.90
C VAL A 255 -25.74 -22.64 -15.19
N GLN A 256 -26.47 -23.17 -16.17
CA GLN A 256 -26.56 -24.60 -16.43
C GLN A 256 -25.50 -25.12 -17.40
N LYS A 257 -24.96 -24.28 -18.29
CA LYS A 257 -24.00 -24.71 -19.33
C LYS A 257 -22.63 -24.09 -19.18
N ILE A 258 -22.54 -22.80 -18.87
CA ILE A 258 -21.25 -22.08 -18.83
C ILE A 258 -20.57 -22.28 -17.47
N LEU A 259 -21.25 -22.02 -16.36
CA LEU A 259 -20.66 -22.13 -15.02
C LEU A 259 -20.06 -23.53 -14.74
N PRO A 260 -20.72 -24.66 -15.10
CA PRO A 260 -20.15 -25.97 -14.82
C PRO A 260 -18.85 -26.26 -15.57
N LEU A 261 -18.62 -25.61 -16.72
CA LEU A 261 -17.35 -25.72 -17.45
C LEU A 261 -16.25 -24.90 -16.79
N VAL A 262 -16.61 -23.69 -16.37
CA VAL A 262 -15.68 -22.69 -15.82
C VAL A 262 -15.27 -23.02 -14.38
N GLU A 263 -16.10 -23.72 -13.60
CA GLU A 263 -15.75 -24.09 -12.22
C GLU A 263 -14.75 -25.24 -12.12
N ASN A 264 -14.67 -26.12 -13.12
CA ASN A 264 -13.58 -27.10 -13.22
C ASN A 264 -12.21 -26.44 -13.44
N SER A 265 -12.18 -25.17 -13.86
CA SER A 265 -10.97 -24.44 -14.25
C SER A 265 -10.72 -23.16 -13.44
N LEU A 266 -11.11 -23.11 -12.15
CA LEU A 266 -10.86 -22.04 -11.15
C LEU A 266 -12.00 -21.02 -10.93
N GLY A 267 -13.19 -21.43 -10.48
CA GLY A 267 -14.10 -20.62 -9.65
C GLY A 267 -14.38 -19.15 -10.05
N HIS A 268 -15.41 -18.91 -10.88
CA HIS A 268 -15.66 -17.59 -11.47
C HIS A 268 -17.05 -16.96 -11.21
N HIS A 269 -17.94 -17.51 -10.35
CA HIS A 269 -19.02 -16.69 -9.79
C HIS A 269 -18.59 -16.10 -8.44
N PRO A 270 -18.04 -14.87 -8.43
CA PRO A 270 -17.10 -14.44 -7.39
C PRO A 270 -17.77 -14.35 -6.03
N ILE A 271 -18.98 -13.79 -6.02
CA ILE A 271 -19.74 -13.56 -4.80
C ILE A 271 -20.33 -14.88 -4.30
N ALA A 272 -20.82 -15.76 -5.18
CA ALA A 272 -21.41 -17.04 -4.77
C ALA A 272 -20.34 -17.97 -4.16
N LEU A 273 -19.15 -18.03 -4.75
CA LEU A 273 -18.01 -18.77 -4.20
C LEU A 273 -17.52 -18.18 -2.89
N ALA A 274 -17.44 -16.85 -2.79
CA ALA A 274 -17.09 -16.19 -1.53
C ALA A 274 -18.11 -16.49 -0.42
N ARG A 275 -19.41 -16.50 -0.73
CA ARG A 275 -20.47 -16.92 0.20
C ARG A 275 -20.33 -18.39 0.60
N HIS A 276 -20.13 -19.29 -0.36
CA HIS A 276 -19.90 -20.70 -0.07
C HIS A 276 -18.67 -20.90 0.83
N TYR A 277 -17.56 -20.22 0.54
CA TYR A 277 -16.35 -20.25 1.37
C TYR A 277 -16.63 -19.76 2.79
N VAL A 278 -17.28 -18.61 2.97
CA VAL A 278 -17.60 -18.09 4.31
C VAL A 278 -18.48 -19.06 5.08
N ASN A 279 -19.47 -19.67 4.42
CA ASN A 279 -20.39 -20.62 5.05
C ASN A 279 -19.73 -21.95 5.46
N THR A 280 -18.73 -22.41 4.71
CA THR A 280 -18.15 -23.76 4.91
C THR A 280 -16.80 -23.74 5.63
N ARG A 281 -15.96 -22.74 5.39
CA ARG A 281 -14.53 -22.71 5.80
C ARG A 281 -14.05 -21.35 6.31
N GLY A 282 -14.85 -20.29 6.16
CA GLY A 282 -14.41 -18.93 6.46
C GLY A 282 -14.27 -18.65 7.96
N PRO A 283 -13.48 -17.61 8.31
CA PRO A 283 -13.35 -17.19 9.69
C PRO A 283 -14.68 -16.66 10.24
N LYS A 284 -14.93 -16.89 11.53
CA LYS A 284 -16.16 -16.45 12.20
C LYS A 284 -16.30 -14.92 12.10
N GLY A 285 -17.43 -14.46 11.55
CA GLY A 285 -17.70 -13.03 11.36
C GLY A 285 -17.15 -12.44 10.06
N ALA A 286 -16.59 -13.25 9.15
CA ALA A 286 -16.26 -12.81 7.80
C ALA A 286 -17.51 -12.32 7.06
N VAL A 287 -17.42 -11.15 6.43
CA VAL A 287 -18.53 -10.54 5.68
C VAL A 287 -18.17 -10.57 4.21
N VAL A 288 -18.91 -11.34 3.42
CA VAL A 288 -18.70 -11.41 1.98
C VAL A 288 -18.87 -10.02 1.37
N GLY A 289 -18.01 -9.70 0.42
CA GLY A 289 -18.12 -8.48 -0.36
C GLY A 289 -17.34 -8.60 -1.65
N TRP A 290 -17.13 -7.51 -2.34
CA TRP A 290 -16.28 -7.44 -3.53
C TRP A 290 -15.71 -6.04 -3.68
N ARG A 291 -14.51 -5.92 -4.25
CA ARG A 291 -13.84 -4.64 -4.48
C ARG A 291 -13.78 -4.37 -5.97
N ARG A 292 -13.98 -3.13 -6.37
CA ARG A 292 -13.90 -2.70 -7.77
C ARG A 292 -12.96 -1.53 -7.97
N SER A 293 -12.08 -1.61 -8.96
CA SER A 293 -11.22 -0.50 -9.34
C SER A 293 -10.96 -0.49 -10.83
N LYS A 294 -10.71 0.69 -11.41
CA LYS A 294 -10.22 0.83 -12.80
C LYS A 294 -8.72 0.61 -12.94
N GLN A 295 -7.99 0.61 -11.82
CA GLN A 295 -6.52 0.47 -11.78
C GLN A 295 -6.13 -0.47 -10.63
N ILE A 296 -5.08 -1.27 -10.84
CA ILE A 296 -4.53 -2.17 -9.81
C ILE A 296 -4.12 -1.40 -8.55
N ASP A 297 -3.63 -0.18 -8.75
CA ASP A 297 -3.36 0.84 -7.75
C ASP A 297 -4.50 1.06 -6.73
N GLY A 298 -5.76 0.84 -7.13
CA GLY A 298 -6.91 0.95 -6.22
C GLY A 298 -7.05 -0.20 -5.24
N PHE A 299 -6.31 -1.30 -5.40
CA PHE A 299 -6.35 -2.45 -4.48
C PHE A 299 -5.28 -2.42 -3.38
N ARG A 300 -4.46 -1.36 -3.33
CA ARG A 300 -3.38 -1.18 -2.35
C ARG A 300 -3.87 -1.14 -0.90
N GLU A 301 -2.91 -1.23 0.01
CA GLU A 301 -3.00 -1.03 1.47
C GLU A 301 -3.81 -2.04 2.27
N ARG A 302 -4.85 -2.63 1.68
CA ARG A 302 -5.60 -3.74 2.25
C ARG A 302 -5.14 -5.05 1.60
N PRO A 303 -4.69 -6.04 2.39
CA PRO A 303 -4.37 -7.35 1.84
C PRO A 303 -5.63 -7.98 1.21
N GLY A 304 -5.44 -8.75 0.15
CA GLY A 304 -6.52 -9.56 -0.43
C GLY A 304 -7.15 -10.49 0.59
N GLU A 305 -8.44 -10.78 0.40
CA GLU A 305 -9.23 -11.66 1.26
C GLU A 305 -10.00 -12.63 0.38
N LEU A 306 -9.98 -13.93 0.72
CA LEU A 306 -10.63 -14.98 -0.07
C LEU A 306 -12.13 -14.74 -0.29
N HIS A 307 -12.79 -14.14 0.70
CA HIS A 307 -14.23 -13.86 0.69
C HIS A 307 -14.57 -12.47 0.12
N VAL A 308 -13.58 -11.78 -0.43
CA VAL A 308 -13.72 -10.47 -1.07
C VAL A 308 -13.02 -10.51 -2.44
N PRO A 309 -13.73 -10.95 -3.50
CA PRO A 309 -13.20 -10.90 -4.85
C PRO A 309 -12.84 -9.49 -5.29
N VAL A 310 -11.90 -9.40 -6.24
CA VAL A 310 -11.46 -8.13 -6.81
C VAL A 310 -11.80 -8.05 -8.30
N LEU A 311 -12.39 -6.94 -8.71
CA LEU A 311 -12.85 -6.67 -10.07
C LEU A 311 -12.07 -5.48 -10.62
N LEU A 312 -11.18 -5.75 -11.56
CA LEU A 312 -10.49 -4.74 -12.35
C LEU A 312 -11.41 -4.34 -13.51
N ASP A 313 -12.13 -3.25 -13.32
CA ASP A 313 -13.26 -2.81 -14.16
C ASP A 313 -12.80 -1.82 -15.22
N ASP A 314 -12.80 -2.25 -16.48
CA ASP A 314 -12.50 -1.45 -17.66
C ASP A 314 -11.17 -0.68 -17.54
N PRO A 315 -10.06 -1.38 -17.26
CA PRO A 315 -8.76 -0.72 -17.18
C PRO A 315 -8.33 -0.27 -18.59
N VAL A 316 -7.52 0.78 -18.66
CA VAL A 316 -6.93 1.23 -19.93
C VAL A 316 -5.77 0.28 -20.30
N PRO A 317 -5.91 -0.61 -21.31
CA PRO A 317 -4.93 -1.69 -21.51
C PRO A 317 -3.55 -1.17 -21.88
N SER A 318 -3.49 -0.07 -22.63
CA SER A 318 -2.23 0.61 -23.01
C SER A 318 -1.43 1.16 -21.82
N ARG A 319 -2.03 1.24 -20.62
CA ARG A 319 -1.37 1.72 -19.39
C ARG A 319 -1.00 0.58 -18.44
N MET A 320 -1.30 -0.67 -18.79
CA MET A 320 -1.05 -1.82 -17.93
C MET A 320 0.18 -2.59 -18.42
N ASN A 321 1.13 -2.85 -17.52
CA ASN A 321 2.21 -3.78 -17.82
C ASN A 321 1.65 -5.21 -17.87
N PHE A 322 2.06 -6.00 -18.86
CA PHE A 322 1.68 -7.41 -18.95
C PHE A 322 2.16 -8.23 -17.76
N GLU A 323 3.27 -7.86 -17.10
CA GLU A 323 3.72 -8.54 -15.89
C GLU A 323 2.74 -8.34 -14.73
N ASP A 324 2.22 -7.11 -14.57
CA ASP A 324 1.21 -6.80 -13.58
C ASP A 324 -0.11 -7.53 -13.88
N LEU A 325 -0.51 -7.58 -15.15
CA LEU A 325 -1.71 -8.30 -15.56
C LEU A 325 -1.58 -9.82 -15.32
N LYS A 326 -0.45 -10.42 -15.69
CA LYS A 326 -0.19 -11.85 -15.42
C LYS A 326 -0.20 -12.13 -13.92
N SER A 327 0.45 -11.28 -13.13
CA SER A 327 0.51 -11.42 -11.67
C SER A 327 -0.86 -11.23 -11.02
N PHE A 328 -1.67 -10.28 -11.52
CA PHE A 328 -3.05 -10.10 -11.10
C PHE A 328 -3.88 -11.35 -11.39
N LEU A 329 -3.79 -11.93 -12.59
CA LEU A 329 -4.55 -13.12 -12.97
C LEU A 329 -4.04 -14.42 -12.33
N ASP A 330 -2.85 -14.42 -11.73
CA ASP A 330 -2.28 -15.61 -11.09
C ASP A 330 -2.88 -15.86 -9.70
N VAL A 331 -3.92 -16.70 -9.65
CA VAL A 331 -4.59 -17.08 -8.40
C VAL A 331 -3.91 -18.24 -7.66
N GLY A 332 -2.89 -18.88 -8.27
CA GLY A 332 -2.23 -20.05 -7.70
C GLY A 332 -1.38 -19.75 -6.47
N GLU A 333 -0.96 -18.49 -6.31
CA GLU A 333 -0.03 -18.05 -5.28
C GLU A 333 -0.46 -16.71 -4.63
N THR A 334 0.15 -16.42 -3.49
CA THR A 334 0.06 -15.07 -2.91
C THR A 334 1.03 -14.19 -3.69
N CYS A 335 0.52 -13.13 -4.32
CA CYS A 335 1.33 -12.30 -5.20
C CYS A 335 1.29 -10.83 -4.78
N LEU A 336 2.34 -10.11 -5.20
CA LEU A 336 2.45 -8.67 -5.14
C LEU A 336 2.43 -8.15 -6.56
N VAL A 337 1.63 -7.12 -6.82
CA VAL A 337 1.62 -6.44 -8.12
C VAL A 337 2.14 -5.03 -7.94
N ASP A 338 3.03 -4.61 -8.85
CA ASP A 338 3.68 -3.31 -8.74
C ASP A 338 2.64 -2.19 -8.94
N ALA A 339 2.82 -1.13 -8.17
CA ALA A 339 1.88 -0.03 -8.09
C ALA A 339 2.62 1.19 -7.55
N ARG A 340 2.32 2.40 -8.07
CA ARG A 340 3.16 3.63 -7.99
C ARG A 340 3.79 4.01 -6.63
N TYR A 341 3.29 3.51 -5.51
CA TYR A 341 3.75 3.85 -4.15
C TYR A 341 3.93 2.64 -3.23
N ARG A 342 3.08 1.61 -3.35
CA ARG A 342 3.09 0.37 -2.57
C ARG A 342 2.47 -0.74 -3.40
N ALA A 343 3.00 -1.96 -3.35
CA ALA A 343 2.42 -3.08 -4.07
C ALA A 343 0.98 -3.40 -3.62
N ALA A 344 0.11 -3.76 -4.57
CA ALA A 344 -1.15 -4.40 -4.28
C ALA A 344 -0.89 -5.86 -3.86
N LYS A 345 -1.51 -6.33 -2.77
CA LYS A 345 -1.30 -7.68 -2.26
C LYS A 345 -2.53 -8.52 -2.52
N PHE A 346 -2.37 -9.64 -3.21
CA PHE A 346 -3.45 -10.58 -3.44
C PHE A 346 -3.12 -11.93 -2.82
N VAL A 347 -4.12 -12.60 -2.28
CA VAL A 347 -3.95 -13.90 -1.63
C VAL A 347 -4.21 -15.03 -2.61
N ARG A 348 -3.54 -16.15 -2.39
CA ARG A 348 -3.77 -17.41 -3.11
C ARG A 348 -5.26 -17.76 -3.08
N ASN A 349 -5.80 -18.24 -4.19
CA ASN A 349 -7.19 -18.64 -4.41
C ASN A 349 -8.24 -17.51 -4.27
N GLN A 350 -7.82 -16.25 -4.16
CA GLN A 350 -8.78 -15.13 -4.24
C GLN A 350 -9.31 -15.05 -5.67
N THR A 351 -10.64 -14.96 -5.85
CA THR A 351 -11.22 -14.72 -7.18
C THR A 351 -10.85 -13.30 -7.66
N ARG A 352 -10.31 -13.22 -8.87
CA ARG A 352 -9.84 -11.97 -9.49
C ARG A 352 -10.38 -11.92 -10.91
N ILE A 353 -11.05 -10.82 -11.25
CA ILE A 353 -11.70 -10.67 -12.55
C ILE A 353 -11.17 -9.43 -13.24
N LEU A 354 -10.81 -9.59 -14.50
CA LEU A 354 -10.65 -8.48 -15.44
C LEU A 354 -11.95 -8.36 -16.22
N LEU A 355 -12.61 -7.20 -16.12
CA LEU A 355 -13.72 -6.83 -16.99
C LEU A 355 -13.18 -5.85 -18.03
N ASN A 356 -13.29 -6.20 -19.31
CA ASN A 356 -12.83 -5.37 -20.41
C ASN A 356 -13.87 -5.38 -21.53
N ASN A 357 -14.18 -4.19 -22.06
CA ASN A 357 -15.09 -4.04 -23.19
C ASN A 357 -14.38 -4.06 -24.55
N GLU A 358 -13.04 -3.98 -24.57
CA GLU A 358 -12.26 -4.01 -25.80
C GLU A 358 -12.21 -5.44 -26.36
N TRP A 359 -12.78 -5.64 -27.55
CA TRP A 359 -12.65 -6.85 -28.37
C TRP A 359 -12.90 -6.48 -29.85
N ASN A 360 -12.67 -7.41 -30.77
CA ASN A 360 -12.86 -7.18 -32.20
C ASN A 360 -14.16 -7.86 -32.72
N PRO A 361 -15.27 -7.11 -32.85
CA PRO A 361 -16.55 -7.65 -33.32
C PRO A 361 -16.52 -8.06 -34.79
N GLU A 362 -15.70 -7.42 -35.62
CA GLU A 362 -15.60 -7.74 -37.05
C GLU A 362 -14.92 -9.11 -37.28
N ALA A 363 -14.17 -9.59 -36.29
CA ALA A 363 -13.56 -10.91 -36.32
C ALA A 363 -14.48 -12.02 -35.79
N GLU A 364 -15.70 -11.71 -35.36
CA GLU A 364 -16.66 -12.71 -34.87
C GLU A 364 -17.10 -13.64 -36.02
N PRO A 365 -16.75 -14.94 -35.99
CA PRO A 365 -17.04 -15.84 -37.09
C PRO A 365 -18.54 -15.97 -37.29
N ASP A 366 -18.95 -16.20 -38.54
CA ASP A 366 -20.36 -16.48 -38.84
C ASP A 366 -20.82 -17.78 -38.18
N LEU A 367 -22.12 -17.83 -37.88
CA LEU A 367 -22.78 -18.95 -37.23
C LEU A 367 -22.69 -20.21 -38.11
N GLN A 368 -21.67 -21.04 -37.87
CA GLN A 368 -21.59 -22.40 -38.40
C GLN A 368 -22.23 -23.37 -37.41
N PHE A 369 -22.79 -24.51 -37.81
CA PHE A 369 -23.48 -25.48 -36.92
C PHE A 369 -22.59 -26.16 -35.84
N HIS A 370 -21.40 -25.64 -35.54
CA HIS A 370 -20.43 -26.22 -34.61
C HIS A 370 -20.51 -25.55 -33.23
N SER A 371 -20.49 -26.33 -32.15
CA SER A 371 -20.48 -25.81 -30.77
C SER A 371 -19.12 -25.23 -30.32
N GLN A 372 -18.19 -25.02 -31.26
CA GLN A 372 -16.79 -24.66 -31.00
C GLN A 372 -16.24 -23.77 -32.11
N ILE A 373 -15.19 -23.00 -31.80
CA ILE A 373 -14.41 -22.25 -32.79
C ILE A 373 -12.92 -22.58 -32.70
N GLY A 374 -12.18 -22.31 -33.78
CA GLY A 374 -10.74 -22.49 -33.82
C GLY A 374 -9.98 -21.35 -33.16
N TRP A 375 -8.76 -21.65 -32.69
CA TRP A 375 -7.84 -20.68 -32.07
C TRP A 375 -7.59 -19.45 -32.94
N ALA A 376 -7.46 -19.61 -34.26
CA ALA A 376 -7.15 -18.52 -35.17
C ALA A 376 -8.23 -17.42 -35.17
N ASP A 377 -9.51 -17.81 -35.08
CA ASP A 377 -10.62 -16.86 -35.03
C ASP A 377 -10.75 -16.25 -33.64
N PHE A 378 -10.68 -17.07 -32.60
CA PHE A 378 -10.71 -16.59 -31.21
C PHE A 378 -9.60 -15.56 -30.93
N LYS A 379 -8.37 -15.82 -31.38
CA LYS A 379 -7.23 -14.90 -31.23
C LYS A 379 -7.51 -13.54 -31.89
N LYS A 380 -8.14 -13.52 -33.07
CA LYS A 380 -8.49 -12.26 -33.76
C LYS A 380 -9.56 -11.49 -33.00
N MET A 381 -10.49 -12.18 -32.36
CA MET A 381 -11.54 -11.56 -31.55
C MET A 381 -10.98 -10.87 -30.29
N ILE A 382 -9.98 -11.45 -29.62
CA ILE A 382 -9.41 -10.92 -28.37
C ILE A 382 -8.14 -10.08 -28.55
N SER A 383 -7.72 -9.80 -29.80
CA SER A 383 -6.42 -9.16 -30.05
C SER A 383 -6.34 -7.76 -29.44
N THR A 384 -7.42 -6.98 -29.56
CA THR A 384 -7.53 -5.63 -28.99
C THR A 384 -7.62 -5.65 -27.47
N THR A 385 -8.30 -6.65 -26.88
CA THR A 385 -8.43 -6.84 -25.42
C THR A 385 -7.08 -6.82 -24.69
N PHE A 386 -6.05 -7.37 -25.35
CA PHE A 386 -4.70 -7.47 -24.82
C PHE A 386 -3.70 -6.59 -25.57
N ASN A 387 -4.16 -5.51 -26.23
CA ASN A 387 -3.32 -4.53 -26.93
C ASN A 387 -2.30 -5.17 -27.89
N ASP A 388 -2.77 -6.15 -28.67
CA ASP A 388 -1.96 -6.93 -29.62
C ASP A 388 -0.70 -7.56 -29.00
N ALA A 389 -0.84 -8.03 -27.75
CA ALA A 389 0.21 -8.75 -27.03
C ALA A 389 0.89 -9.81 -27.90
N SER A 390 2.22 -9.90 -27.79
CA SER A 390 2.96 -10.97 -28.45
C SER A 390 2.51 -12.34 -27.93
N MET A 391 2.65 -13.38 -28.76
CA MET A 391 2.16 -14.72 -28.44
C MET A 391 2.62 -15.23 -27.05
N PRO A 392 3.89 -15.05 -26.62
CA PRO A 392 4.29 -15.45 -25.28
C PRO A 392 3.53 -14.75 -24.15
N HIS A 393 3.24 -13.45 -24.29
CA HIS A 393 2.45 -12.72 -23.28
C HIS A 393 1.00 -13.19 -23.27
N LEU A 394 0.40 -13.37 -24.44
CA LEU A 394 -0.98 -13.85 -24.58
C LEU A 394 -1.15 -15.26 -23.99
N MET A 395 -0.27 -16.21 -24.32
CA MET A 395 -0.32 -17.57 -23.77
C MET A 395 -0.11 -17.59 -22.26
N ALA A 396 0.80 -16.74 -21.74
CA ALA A 396 0.99 -16.63 -20.31
C ALA A 396 -0.25 -16.10 -19.58
N ILE A 397 -1.02 -15.21 -20.21
CA ILE A 397 -2.30 -14.72 -19.68
C ILE A 397 -3.36 -15.85 -19.73
N LEU A 398 -3.52 -16.50 -20.88
CA LEU A 398 -4.54 -17.54 -21.08
C LEU A 398 -4.28 -18.80 -20.24
N LYS A 399 -3.03 -19.09 -19.89
CA LYS A 399 -2.69 -20.15 -18.92
C LYS A 399 -3.28 -19.88 -17.53
N ARG A 400 -3.50 -18.62 -17.16
CA ARG A 400 -3.89 -18.19 -15.81
C ARG A 400 -5.37 -17.83 -15.69
N ALA A 401 -6.03 -17.52 -16.81
CA ALA A 401 -7.38 -16.99 -16.80
C ALA A 401 -8.29 -17.77 -17.74
N THR A 402 -9.50 -18.05 -17.26
CA THR A 402 -10.62 -18.43 -18.14
C THR A 402 -11.17 -17.15 -18.77
N VAL A 403 -11.35 -17.17 -20.09
CA VAL A 403 -11.88 -16.02 -20.84
C VAL A 403 -13.32 -16.33 -21.24
N ILE A 404 -14.23 -15.44 -20.84
CA ILE A 404 -15.62 -15.44 -21.30
C ILE A 404 -15.80 -14.19 -22.16
N LEU A 405 -16.07 -14.40 -23.45
CA LEU A 405 -16.27 -13.32 -24.41
C LEU A 405 -17.74 -13.29 -24.83
N ALA A 406 -18.42 -12.18 -24.52
CA ALA A 406 -19.79 -11.92 -24.92
C ALA A 406 -19.81 -11.32 -26.33
N GLY A 407 -20.00 -12.16 -27.35
CA GLY A 407 -20.16 -11.73 -28.73
C GLY A 407 -21.60 -11.33 -29.06
N SER A 408 -21.80 -10.83 -30.28
CA SER A 408 -23.14 -10.47 -30.77
C SER A 408 -23.92 -11.69 -31.25
N LYS A 409 -23.21 -12.73 -31.72
CA LYS A 409 -23.78 -13.95 -32.27
C LYS A 409 -23.79 -15.09 -31.24
N ALA A 410 -22.78 -15.15 -30.38
CA ALA A 410 -22.65 -16.19 -29.36
C ALA A 410 -21.83 -15.73 -28.14
N VAL A 411 -21.85 -16.53 -27.07
CA VAL A 411 -20.89 -16.41 -25.97
C VAL A 411 -19.80 -17.47 -26.14
N TYR A 412 -18.54 -17.04 -26.03
CA TYR A 412 -17.37 -17.90 -26.21
C TYR A 412 -16.66 -18.10 -24.89
N VAL A 413 -16.24 -19.33 -24.61
CA VAL A 413 -15.54 -19.70 -23.37
C VAL A 413 -14.25 -20.44 -23.72
N HIS A 414 -13.13 -19.85 -23.33
CA HIS A 414 -11.80 -20.47 -23.40
C HIS A 414 -11.33 -20.73 -21.98
N LEU A 415 -11.18 -22.00 -21.61
CA LEU A 415 -10.70 -22.39 -20.27
C LEU A 415 -9.22 -22.06 -20.11
N ALA A 416 -8.76 -21.88 -18.87
CA ALA A 416 -7.35 -21.56 -18.63
C ALA A 416 -6.42 -22.65 -19.18
N SER A 417 -5.62 -22.32 -20.20
CA SER A 417 -4.76 -23.26 -20.93
C SER A 417 -3.64 -22.51 -21.66
N GLU A 418 -2.47 -23.14 -21.77
CA GLU A 418 -1.34 -22.63 -22.56
C GLU A 418 -1.28 -23.22 -23.98
N HIS A 419 -2.21 -24.11 -24.31
CA HIS A 419 -2.22 -24.84 -25.57
C HIS A 419 -3.17 -24.19 -26.57
N GLN A 420 -2.66 -23.90 -27.77
CA GLN A 420 -3.48 -23.38 -28.88
C GLN A 420 -4.51 -24.39 -29.41
N SER A 421 -4.37 -25.67 -29.02
CA SER A 421 -5.33 -26.73 -29.33
C SER A 421 -6.49 -26.78 -28.33
N GLU A 422 -6.51 -25.92 -27.31
CA GLU A 422 -7.60 -25.86 -26.34
C GLU A 422 -8.93 -25.59 -27.04
N ILE A 423 -9.97 -26.24 -26.55
CA ILE A 423 -11.31 -26.09 -27.12
C ILE A 423 -11.87 -24.73 -26.71
N ILE A 424 -12.25 -23.92 -27.69
CA ILE A 424 -13.05 -22.72 -27.44
C ILE A 424 -14.52 -23.09 -27.61
N HIS A 425 -15.23 -23.16 -26.49
CA HIS A 425 -16.65 -23.49 -26.45
C HIS A 425 -17.50 -22.31 -26.92
N ARG A 426 -18.57 -22.59 -27.65
CA ARG A 426 -19.52 -21.61 -28.16
C ARG A 426 -20.93 -21.90 -27.66
N PHE A 427 -21.60 -20.89 -27.10
CA PHE A 427 -22.94 -20.99 -26.56
C PHE A 427 -23.89 -20.03 -27.27
N GLU A 428 -25.03 -20.58 -27.68
CA GLU A 428 -26.09 -19.88 -28.39
C GLU A 428 -27.46 -20.21 -27.81
N GLY A 429 -28.42 -19.34 -28.10
CA GLY A 429 -29.80 -19.49 -27.68
C GLY A 429 -30.03 -19.10 -26.22
N GLY A 430 -31.28 -19.28 -25.77
CA GLY A 430 -31.68 -18.97 -24.40
C GLY A 430 -31.51 -17.49 -24.00
N GLY A 431 -31.44 -16.58 -24.98
CA GLY A 431 -31.23 -15.14 -24.76
C GLY A 431 -29.85 -14.77 -24.21
N VAL A 432 -28.86 -15.68 -24.25
CA VAL A 432 -27.54 -15.45 -23.63
C VAL A 432 -26.74 -14.32 -24.29
N THR A 433 -27.04 -13.98 -25.54
CA THR A 433 -26.45 -12.86 -26.27
C THR A 433 -27.23 -11.55 -26.09
N GLU A 434 -28.43 -11.60 -25.50
CA GLU A 434 -29.30 -10.44 -25.30
C GLU A 434 -29.17 -9.88 -23.88
N ASP A 435 -29.30 -10.76 -22.88
CA ASP A 435 -29.21 -10.39 -21.47
C ASP A 435 -28.73 -11.55 -20.59
N TRP A 436 -27.74 -11.24 -19.76
CA TRP A 436 -27.16 -12.19 -18.81
C TRP A 436 -27.94 -12.23 -17.50
N LEU A 437 -28.83 -11.26 -17.28
CA LEU A 437 -29.76 -11.27 -16.16
C LEU A 437 -31.09 -11.89 -16.57
N SER A 438 -31.65 -12.70 -15.68
CA SER A 438 -33.04 -13.11 -15.79
C SER A 438 -33.98 -11.93 -15.56
N THR A 439 -35.19 -12.01 -16.12
CA THR A 439 -36.21 -10.96 -15.96
C THR A 439 -36.83 -10.93 -14.56
N LYS A 440 -36.69 -11.99 -13.74
CA LYS A 440 -37.42 -12.18 -12.48
C LYS A 440 -37.21 -11.06 -11.47
N HIS A 441 -35.96 -10.65 -11.26
CA HIS A 441 -35.58 -9.68 -10.22
C HIS A 441 -34.72 -8.52 -10.75
N LYS A 442 -34.72 -8.31 -12.07
CA LYS A 442 -33.91 -7.26 -12.73
C LYS A 442 -34.18 -5.85 -12.17
N ALA A 443 -35.39 -5.58 -11.68
CA ALA A 443 -35.74 -4.31 -11.04
C ALA A 443 -34.87 -4.00 -9.80
N PHE A 444 -34.51 -5.02 -9.00
CA PHE A 444 -33.68 -4.85 -7.80
C PHE A 444 -32.25 -4.45 -8.15
N PHE A 445 -31.75 -4.84 -9.31
CA PHE A 445 -30.48 -4.32 -9.82
C PHE A 445 -30.59 -2.84 -10.23
N GLY A 446 -31.76 -2.41 -10.71
CA GLY A 446 -32.08 -0.99 -10.90
C GLY A 446 -32.00 -0.21 -9.58
N TYR A 447 -32.75 -0.66 -8.56
CA TYR A 447 -32.76 -0.07 -7.22
C TYR A 447 -31.36 0.04 -6.62
N TYR A 448 -30.56 -1.02 -6.74
CA TYR A 448 -29.18 -1.02 -6.28
C TYR A 448 -28.30 0.02 -6.98
N LYS A 449 -28.43 0.20 -8.30
CA LYS A 449 -27.72 1.26 -9.02
C LYS A 449 -28.14 2.67 -8.57
N ASP A 450 -29.38 2.81 -8.12
CA ASP A 450 -29.92 4.05 -7.56
C ASP A 450 -29.59 4.22 -6.05
N GLY A 451 -28.76 3.34 -5.47
CA GLY A 451 -28.32 3.40 -4.08
C GLY A 451 -29.33 2.82 -3.07
N GLN A 452 -30.31 2.05 -3.52
CA GLN A 452 -31.28 1.37 -2.65
C GLN A 452 -30.86 -0.07 -2.40
N TYR A 453 -30.68 -0.42 -1.12
CA TYR A 453 -30.14 -1.71 -0.68
C TYR A 453 -31.26 -2.67 -0.28
N GLU A 454 -32.08 -3.07 -1.25
CA GLU A 454 -33.27 -3.90 -1.01
C GLU A 454 -33.11 -5.35 -1.47
N LYS A 455 -33.58 -6.29 -0.64
CA LYS A 455 -33.66 -7.72 -1.00
C LYS A 455 -35.07 -8.06 -1.49
N TYR A 456 -35.16 -8.88 -2.54
CA TYR A 456 -36.44 -9.38 -3.02
C TYR A 456 -37.04 -10.46 -2.10
N LYS A 457 -38.36 -10.65 -2.20
CA LYS A 457 -39.06 -11.69 -1.44
C LYS A 457 -38.56 -13.08 -1.85
N GLY A 458 -38.05 -13.85 -0.89
CA GLY A 458 -37.47 -15.18 -1.14
C GLY A 458 -35.96 -15.20 -1.36
N PHE A 459 -35.28 -14.05 -1.24
CA PHE A 459 -33.82 -13.95 -1.36
C PHE A 459 -33.07 -14.98 -0.52
N GLU A 460 -33.44 -15.17 0.75
CA GLU A 460 -32.76 -16.13 1.64
C GLU A 460 -32.94 -17.60 1.20
N ALA A 461 -34.10 -17.94 0.63
CA ALA A 461 -34.32 -19.28 0.08
C ALA A 461 -33.50 -19.51 -1.20
N ALA A 462 -33.46 -18.50 -2.08
CA ALA A 462 -32.62 -18.53 -3.28
C ALA A 462 -31.12 -18.58 -2.93
N LEU A 463 -30.72 -17.93 -1.82
CA LEU A 463 -29.36 -17.98 -1.31
C LEU A 463 -28.98 -19.38 -0.81
N GLY A 464 -29.89 -20.08 -0.13
CA GLY A 464 -29.70 -21.48 0.23
C GLY A 464 -29.57 -22.40 -0.99
N ALA A 465 -30.35 -22.16 -2.03
CA ALA A 465 -30.25 -22.90 -3.30
C ALA A 465 -28.92 -22.63 -4.02
N GLU A 466 -28.46 -21.38 -4.06
CA GLU A 466 -27.13 -21.01 -4.58
C GLU A 466 -26.01 -21.76 -3.83
N ALA A 467 -26.06 -21.76 -2.50
CA ALA A 467 -25.05 -22.43 -1.69
C ALA A 467 -25.00 -23.96 -1.94
N THR A 468 -26.16 -24.58 -2.15
CA THR A 468 -26.29 -26.00 -2.48
C THR A 468 -25.72 -26.28 -3.87
N PHE A 469 -26.11 -25.49 -4.86
CA PHE A 469 -25.62 -25.62 -6.25
C PHE A 469 -24.10 -25.50 -6.34
N ILE A 470 -23.51 -24.49 -5.70
CA ILE A 470 -22.05 -24.33 -5.64
C ILE A 470 -21.40 -25.49 -4.89
N GLY A 471 -22.00 -25.95 -3.78
CA GLY A 471 -21.51 -27.11 -3.03
C GLY A 471 -21.46 -28.37 -3.89
N ASP A 472 -22.51 -28.65 -4.65
CA ASP A 472 -22.59 -29.79 -5.57
C ASP A 472 -21.57 -29.67 -6.71
N LEU A 473 -21.33 -28.46 -7.20
CA LEU A 473 -20.38 -28.21 -8.28
C LEU A 473 -18.93 -28.43 -7.80
N LEU A 474 -18.59 -27.94 -6.60
CA LEU A 474 -17.27 -28.04 -5.98
C LEU A 474 -16.97 -29.39 -5.33
N ALA A 475 -17.97 -30.23 -5.08
CA ALA A 475 -17.78 -31.53 -4.46
C ALA A 475 -16.81 -32.40 -5.28
N SER A 476 -15.89 -33.09 -4.59
CA SER A 476 -14.97 -34.06 -5.21
C SER A 476 -15.76 -35.18 -5.92
N PRO A 477 -15.18 -35.92 -6.87
CA PRO A 477 -15.83 -37.10 -7.43
C PRO A 477 -16.30 -38.10 -6.35
N GLU A 478 -15.50 -38.30 -5.29
CA GLU A 478 -15.89 -39.15 -4.16
C GLU A 478 -17.01 -38.54 -3.32
N GLU A 479 -16.98 -37.22 -3.08
CA GLU A 479 -18.05 -36.50 -2.36
C GLU A 479 -19.36 -36.50 -3.18
N LYS A 480 -19.29 -36.32 -4.50
CA LYS A 480 -20.43 -36.43 -5.43
C LYS A 480 -21.03 -37.83 -5.40
N GLU A 481 -20.20 -38.87 -5.35
CA GLU A 481 -20.66 -40.25 -5.24
C GLU A 481 -21.28 -40.53 -3.86
N TYR A 482 -20.69 -40.00 -2.78
CA TYR A 482 -21.24 -40.08 -1.43
C TYR A 482 -22.61 -39.39 -1.32
N MET A 483 -22.75 -38.17 -1.86
CA MET A 483 -24.01 -37.42 -1.89
C MET A 483 -25.10 -38.16 -2.68
N LYS A 484 -24.76 -38.77 -3.83
CA LYS A 484 -25.70 -39.63 -4.59
C LYS A 484 -26.20 -40.82 -3.78
N ARG A 485 -25.31 -41.49 -3.03
CA ARG A 485 -25.71 -42.60 -2.15
C ARG A 485 -26.63 -42.09 -1.02
N GLY A 486 -26.29 -40.95 -0.40
CA GLY A 486 -27.12 -40.31 0.63
C GLY A 486 -28.55 -40.01 0.13
N ALA A 487 -28.68 -39.38 -1.04
CA ALA A 487 -29.99 -39.09 -1.64
C ALA A 487 -30.81 -40.37 -1.96
N THR A 488 -30.13 -41.48 -2.27
CA THR A 488 -30.77 -42.79 -2.47
C THR A 488 -31.27 -43.38 -1.14
N TYR A 489 -30.51 -43.19 -0.05
CA TYR A 489 -30.95 -43.60 1.28
C TYR A 489 -32.11 -42.74 1.81
N ASP A 490 -32.11 -41.43 1.51
CA ASP A 490 -33.21 -40.53 1.88
C ASP A 490 -34.47 -40.83 1.06
N SER A 491 -34.33 -41.15 -0.23
CA SER A 491 -35.48 -41.60 -1.04
C SER A 491 -36.02 -42.94 -0.54
N TRP A 492 -35.16 -43.88 -0.13
CA TRP A 492 -35.57 -45.12 0.52
C TRP A 492 -36.23 -44.88 1.89
N ALA A 493 -35.75 -43.92 2.68
CA ALA A 493 -36.36 -43.57 3.96
C ALA A 493 -37.75 -42.96 3.77
N VAL A 494 -38.00 -42.21 2.70
CA VAL A 494 -39.33 -41.69 2.34
C VAL A 494 -40.22 -42.79 1.77
N GLU A 495 -39.67 -43.68 0.95
CA GLU A 495 -40.40 -44.77 0.28
C GLU A 495 -40.75 -45.93 1.23
N TYR A 496 -39.94 -46.16 2.27
CA TYR A 496 -40.13 -47.23 3.26
C TYR A 496 -40.44 -46.74 4.68
N GLY A 497 -40.41 -45.43 4.93
CA GLY A 497 -40.56 -44.84 6.27
C GLY A 497 -41.77 -43.91 6.41
N SER A 498 -42.98 -44.43 6.18
CA SER A 498 -44.22 -43.86 6.75
C SER A 498 -45.34 -44.89 6.88
N SER A 499 -45.01 -46.12 7.26
CA SER A 499 -46.01 -47.07 7.76
C SER A 499 -45.34 -48.14 8.61
N GLN A 500 -45.22 -47.90 9.92
CA GLN A 500 -45.42 -48.95 10.91
C GLN A 500 -45.52 -48.37 12.32
N ASP A 501 -46.76 -48.15 12.75
CA ASP A 501 -47.16 -48.37 14.14
C ASP A 501 -46.79 -49.80 14.53
N ILE A 502 -45.69 -49.98 15.26
CA ILE A 502 -45.44 -51.22 15.99
C ILE A 502 -45.51 -50.90 17.48
N GLN A 503 -46.61 -51.34 18.08
CA GLN A 503 -46.83 -51.36 19.52
C GLN A 503 -45.73 -52.17 20.22
N VAL A 504 -45.12 -51.56 21.23
CA VAL A 504 -44.17 -52.20 22.14
C VAL A 504 -44.93 -53.01 23.19
N PRO A 505 -44.60 -54.30 23.42
CA PRO A 505 -45.00 -54.99 24.64
C PRO A 505 -43.89 -54.92 25.70
N ASN A 506 -44.24 -54.36 26.86
CA ASN A 506 -43.54 -54.47 28.13
C ASN A 506 -43.44 -55.94 28.60
N LEU A 507 -42.28 -56.38 29.11
CA LEU A 507 -42.20 -57.31 30.26
C LEU A 507 -40.79 -57.44 30.85
N ALA A 508 -40.77 -57.75 32.15
CA ALA A 508 -39.73 -57.52 33.15
C ALA A 508 -38.58 -58.56 33.21
N THR A 509 -37.50 -58.16 33.90
CA THR A 509 -36.30 -58.91 34.38
C THR A 509 -36.62 -59.83 35.59
N PRO A 510 -35.71 -60.65 36.24
CA PRO A 510 -34.22 -60.74 36.18
C PRO A 510 -33.51 -62.14 36.39
N ARG A 511 -32.15 -62.12 36.28
CA ARG A 511 -31.07 -62.92 36.97
C ARG A 511 -30.71 -64.38 36.58
N SER A 512 -29.47 -64.58 36.08
CA SER A 512 -28.31 -65.14 36.84
C SER A 512 -26.99 -65.23 36.00
N ARG A 513 -25.86 -64.78 36.58
CA ARG A 513 -24.43 -64.90 36.14
C ARG A 513 -23.84 -66.29 36.57
N PRO A 514 -22.61 -66.77 36.21
CA PRO A 514 -21.37 -66.02 35.85
C PRO A 514 -20.41 -66.58 34.74
N THR A 515 -19.59 -65.67 34.15
CA THR A 515 -18.20 -65.69 33.58
C THR A 515 -17.45 -66.98 33.12
N PRO A 516 -16.33 -66.88 32.34
CA PRO A 516 -15.93 -65.92 31.29
C PRO A 516 -15.26 -66.57 30.04
N SER A 517 -14.83 -65.70 29.10
CA SER A 517 -13.81 -65.88 28.05
C SER A 517 -14.26 -66.42 26.69
N ALA A 518 -14.42 -65.52 25.71
CA ALA A 518 -13.65 -65.55 24.44
C ALA A 518 -14.14 -64.46 23.46
N VAL A 519 -13.21 -63.58 23.10
CA VAL A 519 -12.91 -63.10 21.73
C VAL A 519 -14.04 -62.46 20.89
N SER A 520 -13.95 -61.13 20.75
CA SER A 520 -13.99 -60.44 19.44
C SER A 520 -13.28 -59.07 19.53
N PRO A 521 -12.67 -58.57 18.44
CA PRO A 521 -11.60 -57.58 18.49
C PRO A 521 -12.01 -56.13 18.17
N LEU A 522 -11.16 -55.25 18.71
CA LEU A 522 -10.92 -53.82 18.52
C LEU A 522 -11.47 -53.12 17.26
N ILE A 523 -12.23 -52.06 17.51
CA ILE A 523 -12.22 -50.81 16.74
C ILE A 523 -11.07 -49.96 17.30
N THR A 524 -10.07 -49.64 16.50
CA THR A 524 -9.09 -48.57 16.80
C THR A 524 -8.91 -47.65 15.62
N SER A 525 -9.01 -46.36 15.94
CA SER A 525 -8.80 -45.18 15.12
C SER A 525 -7.45 -45.17 14.37
N PRO A 526 -7.34 -44.47 13.22
CA PRO A 526 -6.06 -44.17 12.60
C PRO A 526 -5.34 -42.99 13.29
N PRO A 527 -4.03 -42.83 13.08
CA PRO A 527 -3.10 -42.70 14.20
C PRO A 527 -2.53 -41.29 14.41
N THR A 528 -2.27 -41.00 15.68
CA THR A 528 -1.34 -39.98 16.18
C THR A 528 0.07 -40.30 15.71
N LYS A 529 0.73 -39.34 15.03
CA LYS A 529 2.13 -39.48 14.59
C LYS A 529 3.07 -39.48 15.79
N LEU A 530 3.91 -40.51 15.81
CA LEU A 530 5.02 -40.75 16.72
C LEU A 530 6.08 -39.65 16.67
N HIS A 531 6.57 -39.29 17.85
CA HIS A 531 7.89 -38.69 18.04
C HIS A 531 8.97 -39.60 17.48
N LYS A 532 9.75 -39.09 16.51
CA LYS A 532 11.04 -39.64 16.13
C LYS A 532 12.10 -38.56 16.34
N LYS A 533 13.11 -38.89 17.16
CA LYS A 533 14.35 -38.12 17.32
C LYS A 533 14.99 -37.90 15.95
N GLU A 534 15.30 -36.66 15.62
CA GLU A 534 16.21 -36.33 14.52
C GLU A 534 17.44 -35.59 15.04
N ASN A 535 18.57 -36.14 14.63
CA ASN A 535 19.91 -35.60 14.78
C ASN A 535 20.03 -34.29 14.01
N VAL A 536 20.70 -33.33 14.62
CA VAL A 536 21.19 -32.13 13.95
C VAL A 536 22.34 -32.54 13.03
N THR A 537 22.12 -32.54 11.72
CA THR A 537 23.18 -32.62 10.71
C THR A 537 22.92 -31.64 9.58
N ASN A 538 23.54 -30.47 9.69
CA ASN A 538 24.37 -29.84 8.66
C ASN A 538 23.90 -29.94 7.18
N GLU A 539 22.78 -29.31 6.83
CA GLU A 539 22.36 -29.11 5.42
C GLU A 539 22.82 -27.76 4.83
N ASP A 540 23.23 -26.79 5.66
CA ASP A 540 23.74 -25.50 5.17
C ASP A 540 25.17 -25.57 4.61
N ALA A 541 25.94 -26.62 4.94
CA ALA A 541 27.28 -26.81 4.40
C ALA A 541 27.27 -27.37 2.97
N THR A 542 26.23 -28.10 2.58
CA THR A 542 26.15 -28.81 1.30
C THR A 542 25.74 -27.86 0.17
N MET A 543 24.85 -26.91 0.44
CA MET A 543 24.48 -25.87 -0.53
C MET A 543 25.62 -24.91 -0.82
N SER A 544 26.42 -24.52 0.19
CA SER A 544 27.62 -23.70 -0.05
C SER A 544 28.73 -24.44 -0.79
N GLN A 545 28.83 -25.76 -0.65
CA GLN A 545 29.77 -26.57 -1.43
C GLN A 545 29.32 -26.77 -2.89
N GLU A 546 28.02 -26.93 -3.16
CA GLU A 546 27.50 -26.95 -4.53
C GLU A 546 27.59 -25.59 -5.22
N LEU A 547 27.38 -24.49 -4.49
CA LEU A 547 27.53 -23.14 -5.07
C LEU A 547 28.99 -22.82 -5.40
N ASN A 548 29.94 -23.19 -4.52
CA ASN A 548 31.36 -23.00 -4.79
C ASN A 548 31.86 -23.90 -5.92
N ARG A 549 31.32 -25.13 -6.04
CA ARG A 549 31.63 -26.02 -7.16
C ARG A 549 31.13 -25.46 -8.51
N LEU A 550 29.94 -24.85 -8.53
CA LEU A 550 29.40 -24.20 -9.74
C LEU A 550 30.14 -22.92 -10.11
N VAL A 551 30.71 -22.21 -9.14
CA VAL A 551 31.57 -21.04 -9.37
C VAL A 551 32.95 -21.48 -9.91
N ASP A 552 33.53 -22.55 -9.37
CA ASP A 552 34.79 -23.12 -9.88
C ASP A 552 34.63 -23.73 -11.28
N GLU A 553 33.46 -24.29 -11.62
CA GLU A 553 33.15 -24.78 -12.98
C GLU A 553 32.95 -23.62 -13.99
N LEU A 554 32.53 -22.44 -13.56
CA LEU A 554 32.39 -21.24 -14.42
C LEU A 554 33.71 -20.50 -14.63
N ASP A 555 34.60 -20.48 -13.64
CA ASP A 555 35.93 -19.86 -13.79
C ASP A 555 36.86 -20.73 -14.68
N GLY A 556 36.66 -22.06 -14.71
CA GLY A 556 37.38 -22.97 -15.62
C GLY A 556 37.06 -22.76 -17.11
N ASP A 557 35.83 -22.35 -17.43
CA ASP A 557 35.40 -22.07 -18.81
C ASP A 557 35.95 -20.72 -19.32
N GLU A 558 36.23 -19.76 -18.42
CA GLU A 558 36.83 -18.47 -18.80
C GLU A 558 38.35 -18.60 -19.09
N GLU A 559 39.03 -19.56 -18.47
CA GLU A 559 40.44 -19.87 -18.72
C GLU A 559 40.62 -20.65 -20.04
N ALA A 560 39.72 -21.60 -20.35
CA ALA A 560 39.66 -22.27 -21.66
C ALA A 560 39.35 -21.30 -22.81
N ALA A 561 38.52 -20.27 -22.57
CA ALA A 561 38.24 -19.21 -23.52
C ALA A 561 39.40 -18.22 -23.71
N ARG A 562 40.34 -18.13 -22.75
CA ARG A 562 41.59 -17.34 -22.88
C ARG A 562 42.65 -18.09 -23.69
N GLU A 563 42.81 -19.40 -23.51
CA GLU A 563 43.76 -20.20 -24.32
C GLU A 563 43.35 -20.26 -25.81
N LEU A 564 42.06 -20.26 -26.11
CA LEU A 564 41.57 -20.20 -27.50
C LEU A 564 41.76 -18.84 -28.19
N ARG A 565 42.16 -17.79 -27.47
CA ARG A 565 42.44 -16.46 -28.02
C ARG A 565 43.94 -16.14 -28.16
N SER A 566 44.84 -17.01 -27.72
CA SER A 566 46.29 -16.79 -27.83
C SER A 566 46.95 -17.42 -29.05
N ASP A 567 46.22 -18.23 -29.83
CA ASP A 567 46.75 -18.92 -31.03
C ASP A 567 46.15 -18.43 -32.37
N SER A 568 45.75 -17.15 -32.46
CA SER A 568 45.31 -16.51 -33.70
C SER A 568 46.09 -15.25 -34.05
#